data_AF-A0A8T6MSA8-F1
#
_entry.id   AF-A0A8T6MSA8-F1
#
_cell.length_a   1.000
_cell.length_b   1.000
_cell.length_c   1.000
_cell.angle_alpha   90.00
_cell.angle_beta   90.00
_cell.angle_gamma   90.00
#
_symmetry.space_group_name_H-M   'P 1'
#
loop_
_entity.id
_entity.type
_entity.pdbx_description
1 polymer ?
#
loop_
_entity_poly.entity_id
_entity_poly.type
_entity_poly.pdbx_seq_one_letter_code
_entity_poly.pdbx_strand_id
1 'polypeptide(L)'
;MIRLCNYDQAVSYFERALAKDPYNPEILTNLGSALSKQGKFDDALQNYNLALKKDPNYISALNNKANVLAETGNLEQAITIYNKILDQDRENQLARQNLQKAKEEFAQYAKIQAAKESVSVNLDDSIPKIGSAKVNYDKASFDAPKPGVLENIGTIFAGIFGFWK
;
A
#
# COMPACT_ATOMS: atom_id res chain seq x y z
N MET A 1 -7.19 -16.12 17.99
CA MET A 1 -6.19 -15.79 19.04
C MET A 1 -4.85 -16.52 18.88
N ILE A 2 -4.82 -17.78 18.42
CA ILE A 2 -3.56 -18.58 18.34
C ILE A 2 -2.51 -18.00 17.37
N ARG A 3 -2.92 -17.42 16.22
CA ARG A 3 -1.97 -16.90 15.22
C ARG A 3 -1.19 -15.66 15.68
N LEU A 4 -1.84 -14.68 16.31
CA LEU A 4 -1.20 -13.45 16.78
C LEU A 4 -0.17 -13.72 17.88
N CYS A 5 -0.51 -14.59 18.83
CA CYS A 5 0.37 -15.00 19.92
C CYS A 5 1.68 -15.65 19.42
N ASN A 6 1.62 -16.36 18.28
CA ASN A 6 2.80 -16.97 17.66
C ASN A 6 3.69 -15.92 16.96
N TYR A 7 3.09 -14.90 16.33
CA TYR A 7 3.86 -13.83 15.69
C TYR A 7 4.56 -12.94 16.70
N ASP A 8 3.96 -12.66 17.88
CA ASP A 8 4.62 -11.89 18.94
C ASP A 8 5.88 -12.62 19.46
N GLN A 9 5.79 -13.94 19.63
CA GLN A 9 6.95 -14.76 19.99
C GLN A 9 8.03 -14.75 18.89
N ALA A 10 7.62 -14.84 17.62
CA ALA A 10 8.54 -14.78 16.49
C ALA A 10 9.27 -13.43 16.41
N VAL A 11 8.55 -12.32 16.58
CA VAL A 11 9.13 -10.96 16.63
C VAL A 11 10.18 -10.88 17.74
N SER A 12 9.83 -11.27 18.97
CA SER A 12 10.78 -11.25 20.09
C SER A 12 12.02 -12.13 19.85
N TYR A 13 11.84 -13.29 19.21
CA TYR A 13 12.94 -14.17 18.84
C TYR A 13 13.89 -13.51 17.84
N PHE A 14 13.34 -12.90 16.77
CA PHE A 14 14.16 -12.24 15.74
C PHE A 14 14.83 -10.97 16.27
N GLU A 15 14.19 -10.19 17.14
CA GLU A 15 14.83 -9.04 17.80
C GLU A 15 16.04 -9.44 18.64
N ARG A 16 15.93 -10.55 19.40
CA ARG A 16 17.07 -11.11 20.15
C ARG A 16 18.18 -11.63 19.23
N ALA A 17 17.82 -12.15 18.05
CA ALA A 17 18.79 -12.58 17.06
C ALA A 17 19.51 -11.36 16.42
N LEU A 18 18.78 -10.28 16.12
CA LEU A 18 19.35 -9.02 15.66
C LEU A 18 20.24 -8.35 16.70
N ALA A 19 19.98 -8.53 18.00
CA ALA A 19 20.89 -8.04 19.04
C ALA A 19 22.31 -8.66 18.94
N LYS A 20 22.45 -9.83 18.31
CA LYS A 20 23.74 -10.48 18.05
C LYS A 20 24.31 -10.13 16.68
N ASP A 21 23.45 -10.04 15.67
CA ASP A 21 23.81 -9.64 14.30
C ASP A 21 22.80 -8.61 13.76
N PRO A 22 23.04 -7.31 14.00
CA PRO A 22 22.05 -6.25 13.74
C PRO A 22 21.72 -6.02 12.26
N TYR A 23 22.49 -6.62 11.36
CA TYR A 23 22.42 -6.32 9.93
C TYR A 23 22.21 -7.55 9.07
N ASN A 24 21.83 -8.68 9.67
CA ASN A 24 21.55 -9.91 8.95
C ASN A 24 20.32 -9.74 8.04
N PRO A 25 20.46 -9.81 6.70
CA PRO A 25 19.33 -9.61 5.79
C PRO A 25 18.22 -10.64 5.95
N GLU A 26 18.57 -11.88 6.30
CA GLU A 26 17.60 -12.96 6.51
C GLU A 26 16.76 -12.69 7.77
N ILE A 27 17.41 -12.34 8.89
CA ILE A 27 16.71 -12.05 10.15
C ILE A 27 15.83 -10.82 10.01
N LEU A 28 16.33 -9.75 9.38
CA LEU A 28 15.55 -8.53 9.09
C LEU A 28 14.33 -8.85 8.22
N THR A 29 14.48 -9.71 7.22
CA THR A 29 13.37 -10.13 6.35
C THR A 29 12.33 -10.97 7.09
N ASN A 30 12.78 -11.88 7.96
CA ASN A 30 11.88 -12.71 8.76
C ASN A 30 11.14 -11.88 9.82
N LEU A 31 11.80 -10.92 10.45
CA LEU A 31 11.17 -9.96 11.35
C LEU A 31 10.12 -9.12 10.61
N GLY A 32 10.47 -8.56 9.45
CA GLY A 32 9.52 -7.82 8.62
C GLY A 32 8.31 -8.67 8.22
N SER A 33 8.51 -9.95 7.90
CA SER A 33 7.43 -10.89 7.57
C SER A 33 6.50 -11.13 8.76
N ALA A 34 7.05 -11.35 9.95
CA ALA A 34 6.25 -11.49 11.17
C ALA A 34 5.43 -10.22 11.46
N LEU A 35 6.03 -9.04 11.35
CA LEU A 35 5.38 -7.74 11.54
C LEU A 35 4.26 -7.51 10.51
N SER A 36 4.49 -7.86 9.24
CA SER A 36 3.46 -7.81 8.19
C SER A 36 2.28 -8.72 8.52
N LYS A 37 2.50 -9.93 9.06
CA LYS A 37 1.41 -10.81 9.51
C LYS A 37 0.66 -10.29 10.74
N GLN A 38 1.24 -9.36 11.49
CA GLN A 38 0.57 -8.62 12.56
C GLN A 38 -0.19 -7.38 12.05
N GLY A 39 -0.10 -7.05 10.76
CA GLY A 39 -0.66 -5.82 10.19
C GLY A 39 0.19 -4.58 10.42
N LYS A 40 1.40 -4.72 10.98
CA LYS A 40 2.37 -3.62 11.19
C LYS A 40 3.18 -3.39 9.92
N PHE A 41 2.51 -2.89 8.88
CA PHE A 41 3.09 -2.78 7.54
C PHE A 41 4.26 -1.78 7.46
N ASP A 42 4.19 -0.66 8.16
CA ASP A 42 5.26 0.35 8.17
C ASP A 42 6.56 -0.21 8.78
N ASP A 43 6.45 -0.88 9.94
CA ASP A 43 7.59 -1.52 10.58
C ASP A 43 8.17 -2.65 9.72
N ALA A 44 7.30 -3.41 9.03
CA ALA A 44 7.73 -4.43 8.08
C ALA A 44 8.54 -3.83 6.93
N LEU A 45 8.05 -2.74 6.31
CA LEU A 45 8.73 -2.03 5.22
C LEU A 45 10.08 -1.47 5.66
N GLN A 46 10.19 -0.93 6.88
CA GLN A 46 11.47 -0.48 7.43
C GLN A 46 12.48 -1.62 7.53
N ASN A 47 12.08 -2.77 8.06
CA ASN A 47 12.94 -3.94 8.18
C ASN A 47 13.38 -4.49 6.81
N TYR A 48 12.46 -4.56 5.82
CA TYR A 48 12.84 -4.94 4.46
C TYR A 48 13.81 -3.93 3.82
N ASN A 49 13.62 -2.63 4.05
CA ASN A 49 14.55 -1.62 3.56
C ASN A 49 15.95 -1.75 4.19
N LEU A 50 16.04 -2.09 5.47
CA LEU A 50 17.31 -2.37 6.13
C LEU A 50 18.00 -3.61 5.54
N ALA A 51 17.23 -4.69 5.30
CA ALA A 51 17.75 -5.88 4.63
C ALA A 51 18.29 -5.54 3.23
N LEU A 52 17.52 -4.78 2.44
CA LEU A 52 17.89 -4.36 1.08
C LEU A 52 19.03 -3.33 1.04
N LYS A 53 19.27 -2.60 2.13
CA LYS A 53 20.46 -1.74 2.25
C LYS A 53 21.74 -2.57 2.37
N LYS A 54 21.64 -3.78 2.90
CA LYS A 54 22.77 -4.71 3.05
C LYS A 54 22.95 -5.58 1.83
N ASP A 55 21.85 -6.12 1.30
CA ASP A 55 21.84 -6.82 0.02
C ASP A 55 20.69 -6.28 -0.86
N PRO A 56 21.01 -5.35 -1.79
CA PRO A 56 20.02 -4.76 -2.70
C PRO A 56 19.32 -5.74 -3.63
N ASN A 57 19.86 -6.96 -3.77
CA ASN A 57 19.39 -8.00 -4.67
C ASN A 57 18.79 -9.18 -3.89
N TYR A 58 18.53 -9.03 -2.60
CA TYR A 58 17.95 -10.08 -1.79
C TYR A 58 16.48 -10.32 -2.19
N ILE A 59 16.26 -11.31 -3.05
CA ILE A 59 14.96 -11.61 -3.68
C ILE A 59 13.85 -11.79 -2.65
N SER A 60 14.12 -12.46 -1.53
CA SER A 60 13.12 -12.68 -0.47
C SER A 60 12.63 -11.36 0.15
N ALA A 61 13.53 -10.42 0.43
CA ALA A 61 13.14 -9.10 0.92
C ALA A 61 12.41 -8.27 -0.14
N LEU A 62 12.84 -8.34 -1.41
CA LEU A 62 12.17 -7.66 -2.51
C LEU A 62 10.73 -8.17 -2.67
N ASN A 63 10.53 -9.49 -2.69
CA ASN A 63 9.21 -10.10 -2.81
C ASN A 63 8.30 -9.71 -1.64
N ASN A 64 8.80 -9.83 -0.40
CA ASN A 64 8.00 -9.51 0.78
C ASN A 64 7.66 -8.02 0.86
N LYS A 65 8.59 -7.13 0.48
CA LYS A 65 8.34 -5.70 0.38
C LYS A 65 7.28 -5.39 -0.69
N ALA A 66 7.39 -6.00 -1.87
CA ALA A 66 6.43 -5.79 -2.96
C ALA A 66 5.02 -6.28 -2.59
N ASN A 67 4.92 -7.41 -1.88
CA ASN A 67 3.64 -7.92 -1.38
C ASN A 67 2.99 -6.93 -0.40
N VAL A 68 3.74 -6.41 0.57
CA VAL A 68 3.22 -5.42 1.52
C VAL A 68 2.82 -4.12 0.82
N LEU A 69 3.58 -3.68 -0.17
CA LEU A 69 3.22 -2.51 -0.98
C LEU A 69 1.94 -2.74 -1.78
N ALA A 70 1.75 -3.93 -2.36
CA ALA A 70 0.51 -4.28 -3.04
C ALA A 70 -0.69 -4.30 -2.07
N GLU A 71 -0.55 -4.95 -0.91
CA GLU A 71 -1.59 -5.02 0.13
C GLU A 71 -1.97 -3.64 0.69
N THR A 72 -1.03 -2.68 0.71
CA THR A 72 -1.27 -1.31 1.17
C THR A 72 -1.73 -0.36 0.05
N GLY A 73 -1.95 -0.86 -1.17
CA GLY A 73 -2.41 -0.08 -2.32
C GLY A 73 -1.31 0.71 -3.06
N ASN A 74 -0.04 0.56 -2.67
CA ASN A 74 1.12 1.15 -3.33
C ASN A 74 1.55 0.33 -4.56
N LEU A 75 0.62 0.10 -5.48
CA LEU A 75 0.75 -0.83 -6.60
C LEU A 75 1.88 -0.45 -7.58
N GLU A 76 2.11 0.84 -7.84
CA GLU A 76 3.19 1.31 -8.74
C GLU A 76 4.57 0.89 -8.24
N GLN A 77 4.82 1.05 -6.93
CA GLN A 77 6.08 0.65 -6.32
C GLN A 77 6.22 -0.87 -6.27
N ALA A 78 5.12 -1.59 -6.00
CA ALA A 78 5.12 -3.06 -6.03
C ALA A 78 5.48 -3.59 -7.43
N ILE A 79 4.86 -3.05 -8.49
CA ILE A 79 5.16 -3.39 -9.90
C ILE A 79 6.63 -3.16 -10.23
N THR A 80 7.19 -2.01 -9.80
CA THR A 80 8.60 -1.69 -10.02
C THR A 80 9.52 -2.72 -9.38
N ILE A 81 9.22 -3.15 -8.15
CA ILE A 81 10.02 -4.15 -7.45
C ILE A 81 9.88 -5.53 -8.09
N TYR A 82 8.68 -5.96 -8.49
CA TYR A 82 8.52 -7.24 -9.20
C TYR A 82 9.28 -7.29 -10.51
N ASN A 83 9.28 -6.19 -11.29
CA ASN A 83 10.10 -6.11 -12.49
C ASN A 83 11.59 -6.26 -12.14
N LYS A 84 12.08 -5.60 -11.08
CA LYS A 84 13.46 -5.76 -10.61
C LYS A 84 13.79 -7.22 -10.27
N ILE A 85 12.87 -7.95 -9.65
CA ILE A 85 13.07 -9.37 -9.35
C ILE A 85 13.16 -10.18 -10.65
N LEU A 86 12.30 -9.89 -11.63
CA LEU A 86 12.32 -10.57 -12.93
C LEU A 86 13.53 -10.22 -13.78
N ASP A 87 14.11 -9.05 -13.61
CA ASP A 87 15.38 -8.68 -14.24
C ASP A 87 16.54 -9.54 -13.71
N GLN A 88 16.48 -9.94 -12.43
CA GLN A 88 17.48 -10.78 -11.76
C GLN A 88 17.24 -12.27 -11.99
N ASP A 89 15.99 -12.70 -11.85
CA ASP A 89 15.52 -14.07 -12.02
C ASP A 89 14.28 -14.06 -12.91
N ARG A 90 14.52 -14.18 -14.21
CA ARG A 90 13.46 -14.14 -15.22
C ARG A 90 12.43 -15.22 -14.99
N GLU A 91 12.81 -16.39 -14.49
CA GLU A 91 11.93 -17.55 -14.31
C GLU A 91 11.21 -17.56 -12.96
N ASN A 92 11.30 -16.46 -12.19
CA ASN A 92 10.58 -16.34 -10.93
C ASN A 92 9.06 -16.31 -11.15
N GLN A 93 8.44 -17.48 -11.10
CA GLN A 93 7.00 -17.64 -11.35
C GLN A 93 6.16 -16.85 -10.35
N LEU A 94 6.59 -16.77 -9.09
CA LEU A 94 5.89 -16.03 -8.05
C LEU A 94 5.86 -14.53 -8.36
N ALA A 95 7.01 -13.94 -8.72
CA ALA A 95 7.07 -12.54 -9.11
C ALA A 95 6.25 -12.25 -10.37
N ARG A 96 6.26 -13.14 -11.38
CA ARG A 96 5.40 -13.01 -12.58
C ARG A 96 3.91 -12.98 -12.21
N GLN A 97 3.48 -13.89 -11.35
CA GLN A 97 2.08 -13.98 -10.91
C GLN A 97 1.66 -12.74 -10.10
N ASN A 98 2.50 -12.30 -9.16
CA ASN A 98 2.18 -11.14 -8.33
C ASN A 98 2.22 -9.83 -9.13
N LEU A 99 3.14 -9.71 -10.11
CA LEU A 99 3.17 -8.61 -11.06
C LEU A 99 1.88 -8.53 -11.87
N GLN A 100 1.39 -9.67 -12.37
CA GLN A 100 0.16 -9.72 -13.15
C GLN A 100 -1.04 -9.23 -12.31
N LYS A 101 -1.19 -9.73 -11.09
CA LYS A 101 -2.24 -9.30 -10.15
C LYS A 101 -2.14 -7.80 -9.85
N ALA A 102 -0.95 -7.32 -9.52
CA ALA A 102 -0.74 -5.90 -9.21
C ALA A 102 -1.09 -4.98 -10.39
N LYS A 103 -0.81 -5.40 -11.64
CA LYS A 103 -1.19 -4.66 -12.85
C LYS A 103 -2.69 -4.68 -13.10
N GLU A 104 -3.36 -5.81 -12.87
CA GLU A 104 -4.81 -5.93 -13.01
C GLU A 104 -5.54 -5.03 -12.01
N GLU A 105 -5.12 -5.08 -10.75
CA GLU A 105 -5.64 -4.20 -9.70
C GLU A 105 -5.40 -2.73 -10.04
N PHE A 106 -4.19 -2.36 -10.47
CA PHE A 106 -3.86 -0.99 -10.86
C PHE A 106 -4.74 -0.48 -12.00
N ALA A 107 -4.98 -1.31 -13.01
CA ALA A 107 -5.88 -0.97 -14.12
C ALA A 107 -7.34 -0.82 -13.67
N GLN A 108 -7.79 -1.62 -12.70
CA GLN A 108 -9.13 -1.50 -12.13
C GLN A 108 -9.30 -0.18 -11.34
N TYR A 109 -8.32 0.19 -10.52
CA TYR A 109 -8.33 1.47 -9.81
C TYR A 109 -8.39 2.66 -10.78
N ALA A 110 -7.62 2.62 -11.87
CA ALA A 110 -7.64 3.66 -12.90
C ALA A 110 -9.03 3.81 -13.57
N LYS A 111 -9.72 2.69 -13.84
CA LYS A 111 -11.08 2.71 -14.39
C LYS A 111 -12.09 3.33 -13.42
N ILE A 112 -12.00 2.98 -12.13
CA ILE A 112 -12.88 3.54 -11.10
C ILE A 112 -12.68 5.05 -10.97
N GLN A 113 -11.42 5.51 -11.01
CA GLN A 113 -11.07 6.93 -10.98
C GLN A 113 -11.70 7.69 -12.16
N ALA A 114 -11.52 7.19 -13.39
CA ALA A 114 -12.08 7.79 -14.60
C ALA A 114 -13.62 7.79 -14.60
N ALA A 115 -14.25 6.72 -14.09
CA ALA A 115 -15.70 6.66 -13.92
C ALA A 115 -16.20 7.70 -12.91
N LYS A 116 -15.49 7.91 -11.81
CA LYS A 116 -15.84 8.94 -10.80
C LYS A 116 -15.72 10.36 -11.37
N GLU A 117 -14.67 10.64 -12.14
CA GLU A 117 -14.47 11.93 -12.80
C GLU A 117 -15.58 12.21 -13.82
N SER A 118 -15.89 11.25 -14.70
CA SER A 118 -17.00 11.40 -15.66
C SER A 118 -18.37 11.58 -14.99
N VAL A 119 -18.64 10.94 -13.85
CA VAL A 119 -19.86 11.20 -13.07
C VAL A 119 -19.87 12.61 -12.50
N SER A 120 -18.74 13.10 -11.98
CA SER A 120 -18.66 14.47 -11.43
C SER A 120 -18.88 15.57 -12.49
N VAL A 121 -18.44 15.36 -13.73
CA VAL A 121 -18.67 16.29 -14.84
C VAL A 121 -20.16 16.36 -15.22
N ASN A 122 -20.90 15.25 -15.08
CA ASN A 122 -22.32 15.19 -15.41
C ASN A 122 -23.26 15.83 -14.36
N LEU A 123 -22.75 16.23 -13.19
CA LEU A 123 -23.54 16.83 -12.11
C LEU A 123 -23.57 18.37 -12.13
N ASP A 124 -22.77 19.04 -12.97
CA ASP A 124 -22.74 20.51 -13.11
C ASP A 124 -23.67 21.01 -14.24
N ASP A 125 -23.72 20.30 -15.37
CA ASP A 125 -24.47 20.74 -16.57
C ASP A 125 -26.02 20.65 -16.44
N SER A 126 -26.53 20.14 -15.32
CA SER A 126 -27.98 20.02 -15.04
C SER A 126 -28.53 21.04 -14.05
N ILE A 127 -27.70 21.96 -13.52
CA ILE A 127 -28.20 23.03 -12.65
C ILE A 127 -28.59 24.23 -13.54
N PRO A 128 -29.88 24.59 -13.68
CA PRO A 128 -30.24 25.84 -14.33
C PRO A 128 -29.63 26.99 -13.53
N LYS A 129 -28.79 27.80 -14.19
CA LYS A 129 -28.12 28.98 -13.62
C LYS A 129 -29.08 29.81 -12.77
N ILE A 130 -29.02 29.66 -11.45
CA ILE A 130 -29.58 30.63 -10.51
C ILE A 130 -28.42 31.46 -9.98
N GLY A 131 -28.33 32.71 -10.42
CA GLY A 131 -27.65 33.79 -9.70
C GLY A 131 -26.12 33.70 -9.62
N SER A 132 -25.46 34.58 -10.37
CA SER A 132 -24.04 34.88 -10.29
C SER A 132 -23.50 35.07 -8.86
N ALA A 133 -22.57 34.22 -8.44
CA ALA A 133 -21.57 34.54 -7.42
C ALA A 133 -20.20 34.04 -7.93
N LYS A 134 -19.33 34.98 -8.30
CA LYS A 134 -17.95 34.68 -8.69
C LYS A 134 -17.20 34.14 -7.47
N VAL A 135 -16.81 32.87 -7.49
CA VAL A 135 -15.79 32.34 -6.57
C VAL A 135 -14.52 32.11 -7.41
N ASN A 136 -13.49 32.87 -7.08
CA ASN A 136 -12.18 32.83 -7.72
C ASN A 136 -11.45 31.55 -7.30
N TYR A 137 -11.18 30.66 -8.25
CA TYR A 137 -10.27 29.53 -8.01
C TYR A 137 -8.85 29.97 -8.38
N ASP A 138 -8.14 30.52 -7.39
CA ASP A 138 -6.70 30.71 -7.53
C ASP A 138 -6.02 29.34 -7.53
N LYS A 139 -5.21 29.12 -8.57
CA LYS A 139 -4.35 27.96 -8.78
C LYS A 139 -3.43 27.74 -7.57
N ALA A 140 -3.53 26.60 -6.89
CA ALA A 140 -2.42 26.06 -6.11
C ALA A 140 -2.54 24.54 -5.93
N SER A 141 -1.59 23.81 -6.53
CA SER A 141 -1.06 22.50 -6.13
C SER A 141 -2.06 21.37 -5.84
N PHE A 142 -2.31 20.57 -6.88
CA PHE A 142 -2.94 19.25 -6.77
C PHE A 142 -1.88 18.25 -6.26
N ASP A 143 -1.68 18.18 -4.95
CA ASP A 143 -0.98 17.03 -4.35
C ASP A 143 -1.93 15.84 -4.39
N ALA A 144 -1.57 14.81 -5.16
CA ALA A 144 -2.30 13.55 -5.20
C ALA A 144 -2.36 12.94 -3.78
N PRO A 145 -3.52 12.41 -3.34
CA PRO A 145 -3.60 11.75 -2.05
C PRO A 145 -2.71 10.51 -2.07
N LYS A 146 -1.69 10.48 -1.21
CA LYS A 146 -0.86 9.30 -0.97
C LYS A 146 -1.77 8.17 -0.45
N PRO A 147 -1.75 6.96 -1.03
CA PRO A 147 -2.46 5.82 -0.46
C PRO A 147 -1.65 5.31 0.74
N GLY A 148 -2.02 5.81 1.92
CA GLY A 148 -1.44 5.41 3.19
C GLY A 148 -2.47 5.63 4.28
N VAL A 149 -2.71 4.55 5.04
CA VAL A 149 -3.65 4.39 6.15
C VAL A 149 -5.02 3.85 5.72
N LEU A 150 -5.15 2.53 5.90
CA LEU A 150 -6.41 1.85 6.06
C LEU A 150 -7.15 2.47 7.26
N GLU A 151 -8.03 3.44 7.00
CA GLU A 151 -9.11 3.71 7.95
C GLU A 151 -10.09 2.54 7.90
N ASN A 152 -9.79 1.57 8.77
CA ASN A 152 -10.73 0.82 9.58
C ASN A 152 -12.21 1.05 9.19
N ILE A 153 -12.74 0.16 8.36
CA ILE A 153 -14.19 0.00 8.14
C ILE A 153 -14.84 -0.46 9.43
N GLY A 154 -15.12 0.50 10.30
CA GLY A 154 -15.74 0.34 11.59
C GLY A 154 -16.32 1.67 12.06
N THR A 155 -17.57 1.92 11.70
CA THR A 155 -18.48 2.88 12.38
C THR A 155 -18.28 4.37 12.07
N ILE A 156 -18.73 4.85 10.91
CA ILE A 156 -19.40 6.16 10.80
C ILE A 156 -20.57 6.03 9.80
N PHE A 157 -21.67 5.43 10.26
CA PHE A 157 -23.00 5.56 9.63
C PHE A 157 -23.92 6.29 10.62
N ALA A 158 -23.55 7.51 10.99
CA ALA A 158 -24.42 8.44 11.71
C ALA A 158 -23.85 9.85 11.55
N GLY A 159 -24.40 10.66 10.64
CA GLY A 159 -23.99 12.07 10.56
C GLY A 159 -24.43 12.91 9.36
N ILE A 160 -25.12 12.38 8.33
CA ILE A 160 -25.54 13.19 7.17
C ILE A 160 -27.03 13.01 6.81
N PHE A 161 -27.91 12.95 7.80
CA PHE A 161 -29.31 13.34 7.58
C PHE A 161 -29.81 14.09 8.80
N GLY A 162 -29.52 15.39 8.82
CA GLY A 162 -29.97 16.30 9.85
C GLY A 162 -30.20 17.69 9.27
N PHE A 163 -31.16 17.82 8.34
CA PHE A 163 -32.00 19.01 8.18
C PHE A 163 -33.00 18.84 7.03
N TRP A 164 -34.29 18.66 7.32
CA TRP A 164 -35.41 19.32 6.62
C TRP A 164 -36.61 19.28 7.59
N LYS A 165 -37.05 20.49 7.93
CA LYS A 165 -38.24 20.97 8.67
C LYS A 165 -39.16 19.96 9.39
#